data_AF-A0A5B7A339-F1
#
_entry.id   AF-A0A5B7A339-F1
#
_cell.length_a   1.000
_cell.length_b   1.000
_cell.length_c   1.000
_cell.angle_alpha   90.00
_cell.angle_beta   90.00
_cell.angle_gamma   90.00
#
_symmetry.space_group_name_H-M   'P 1'
#
loop_
_entity.id
_entity.type
_entity.pdbx_description
1 polymer ?
#
loop_
_entity_poly.entity_id
_entity_poly.type
_entity_poly.pdbx_seq_one_letter_code
_entity_poly.pdbx_strand_id
1 'polypeptide(L)'
;MANKNRSSFQLSALPVTIFIHLLVIAVTTFVLVWLLHFREGLAFKSDIKQKIFNVHPLLMIIGFILIEGEAIMAYKTAPGMSRKVQKLFHLIMHLVALLAGIVGIYAVFKFHHELEIPDMYTLHSWLGMSTISLFGLQVIPSIKILRYR
;
A
#
# COMPACT_ATOMS: atom_id res chain seq x y z
N MET A 1 43.66 -11.99 -16.11
CA MET A 1 42.46 -11.86 -15.26
C MET A 1 42.01 -10.40 -15.30
N ALA A 2 40.93 -10.08 -16.01
CA ALA A 2 40.45 -8.71 -16.16
C ALA A 2 39.65 -8.27 -14.92
N ASN A 3 40.13 -7.24 -14.23
CA ASN A 3 39.46 -6.63 -13.09
C ASN A 3 38.23 -5.84 -13.58
N LYS A 4 37.04 -6.39 -13.37
CA LYS A 4 35.76 -5.76 -13.77
C LYS A 4 35.39 -4.70 -12.74
N ASN A 5 35.95 -3.50 -12.89
CA ASN A 5 35.49 -2.30 -12.18
C ASN A 5 34.04 -2.00 -12.62
N ARG A 6 33.07 -2.60 -11.93
CA ARG A 6 31.69 -2.12 -11.95
C ARG A 6 31.66 -0.82 -11.15
N SER A 7 31.76 0.31 -11.84
CA SER A 7 31.34 1.59 -11.28
C SER A 7 29.84 1.51 -11.02
N SER A 8 29.45 1.00 -9.85
CA SER A 8 28.10 1.20 -9.37
C SER A 8 27.95 2.70 -9.19
N PHE A 9 27.05 3.33 -9.94
CA PHE A 9 26.50 4.63 -9.58
C PHE A 9 25.85 4.46 -8.19
N GLN A 10 26.64 4.60 -7.13
CA GLN A 10 26.17 4.69 -5.76
C GLN A 10 25.67 6.11 -5.59
N LEU A 11 24.55 6.45 -6.23
CA LEU A 11 23.73 7.54 -5.71
C LEU A 11 23.46 7.15 -4.26
N SER A 12 23.94 7.96 -3.31
CA SER A 12 23.59 7.80 -1.91
C SER A 12 22.08 7.60 -1.84
N ALA A 13 21.61 6.52 -1.22
CA ALA A 13 20.17 6.26 -1.15
C ALA A 13 19.42 7.34 -0.36
N LEU A 14 20.16 8.18 0.39
CA LEU A 14 19.64 9.18 1.31
C LEU A 14 18.76 10.25 0.63
N PRO A 15 19.17 10.96 -0.44
CA PRO A 15 18.33 12.01 -1.03
C PRO A 15 17.05 11.43 -1.65
N VAL A 16 17.12 10.23 -2.23
CA VAL A 16 15.96 9.53 -2.78
C VAL A 16 15.00 9.14 -1.66
N THR A 17 15.50 8.58 -0.56
CA THR A 17 14.69 8.25 0.60
C THR A 17 14.01 9.48 1.19
N ILE A 18 14.73 10.59 1.38
CA ILE A 18 14.16 11.85 1.89
C ILE A 18 13.05 12.35 0.97
N PHE A 19 13.29 12.37 -0.35
CA PHE A 19 12.30 12.80 -1.33
C PHE A 19 11.02 11.95 -1.27
N ILE A 20 11.16 10.63 -1.16
CA ILE A 20 10.01 9.72 -1.05
C ILE A 20 9.23 9.98 0.24
N HIS A 21 9.89 10.18 1.39
CA HIS A 21 9.20 10.46 2.65
C HIS A 21 8.44 11.79 2.60
N LEU A 22 9.01 12.83 1.96
CA LEU A 22 8.30 14.09 1.73
C LEU A 22 7.06 13.89 0.85
N LEU A 23 7.17 13.06 -0.19
CA LEU A 23 6.03 12.72 -1.06
C LEU A 23 4.96 11.94 -0.29
N VAL A 24 5.33 10.99 0.57
CA VAL A 24 4.41 10.24 1.44
C VAL A 24 3.62 11.20 2.34
N ILE A 25 4.30 12.18 2.97
CA ILE A 25 3.67 13.20 3.82
C ILE A 25 2.70 14.06 2.99
N ALA A 26 3.11 14.52 1.81
CA ALA A 26 2.29 15.33 0.93
C ALA A 26 1.04 14.59 0.45
N VAL A 27 1.18 13.37 -0.05
CA VAL A 27 0.07 12.53 -0.52
C VAL A 27 -0.89 12.21 0.62
N THR A 28 -0.37 11.85 1.80
CA THR A 28 -1.20 11.61 2.99
C THR A 28 -2.04 12.84 3.33
N THR A 29 -1.40 14.02 3.36
CA THR A 29 -2.09 15.29 3.65
C THR A 29 -3.17 15.57 2.62
N PHE A 30 -2.88 15.42 1.33
CA PHE A 30 -3.84 15.68 0.26
C PHE A 30 -5.03 14.72 0.30
N VAL A 31 -4.80 13.43 0.56
CA VAL A 31 -5.89 12.44 0.71
C VAL A 31 -6.75 12.75 1.93
N LEU A 32 -6.15 13.08 3.08
CA LEU A 32 -6.91 13.43 4.27
C LEU A 32 -7.73 14.70 4.08
N VAL A 33 -7.15 15.75 3.48
CA VAL A 33 -7.90 16.98 3.15
C VAL A 33 -9.02 16.68 2.16
N TRP A 34 -8.74 15.93 1.09
CA TRP A 34 -9.76 15.52 0.13
C TRP A 34 -10.93 14.80 0.79
N LEU A 35 -10.66 13.82 1.65
CA LEU A 35 -11.72 12.97 2.21
C LEU A 35 -12.44 13.63 3.39
N LEU A 36 -11.73 14.33 4.28
CA LEU A 36 -12.30 14.94 5.48
C LEU A 36 -12.94 16.30 5.21
N HIS A 37 -12.33 17.12 4.35
CA HIS A 37 -12.84 18.46 4.06
C HIS A 37 -13.77 18.47 2.85
N PHE A 38 -13.38 17.85 1.73
CA PHE A 38 -14.14 17.93 0.46
C PHE A 38 -15.14 16.79 0.22
N ARG A 39 -15.09 15.71 1.01
CA ARG A 39 -15.98 14.54 0.87
C ARG A 39 -16.76 14.20 2.13
N GLU A 40 -16.87 15.15 3.06
CA GLU A 40 -17.72 15.08 4.25
C GLU A 40 -17.33 13.97 5.26
N GLY A 41 -16.13 13.40 5.13
CA GLY A 41 -15.55 12.45 6.07
C GLY A 41 -15.68 10.97 5.69
N LEU A 42 -15.50 10.12 6.69
CA LEU A 42 -15.34 8.68 6.56
C LEU A 42 -16.29 7.98 7.52
N ALA A 43 -16.99 6.95 7.05
CA ALA A 43 -17.86 6.16 7.93
C ALA A 43 -18.06 4.76 7.37
N PHE A 44 -18.02 3.74 8.22
CA PHE A 44 -18.40 2.37 7.82
C PHE A 44 -19.91 2.18 7.74
N LYS A 45 -20.70 3.05 8.35
CA LYS A 45 -22.17 3.07 8.28
C LYS A 45 -22.61 4.53 8.34
N SER A 46 -23.41 4.96 7.37
CA SER A 46 -23.87 6.34 7.24
C SER A 46 -25.09 6.38 6.31
N ASP A 47 -25.98 7.34 6.51
CA ASP A 47 -27.06 7.62 5.56
C ASP A 47 -26.49 8.26 4.28
N ILE A 48 -25.44 9.08 4.43
CA ILE A 48 -24.63 9.59 3.32
C ILE A 48 -23.66 8.49 2.88
N LYS A 49 -24.04 7.72 1.85
CA LYS A 49 -23.31 6.54 1.36
C LYS A 49 -21.91 6.86 0.84
N GLN A 50 -21.70 8.09 0.35
CA GLN A 50 -20.40 8.55 -0.11
C GLN A 50 -19.31 8.42 0.97
N LYS A 51 -19.65 8.56 2.26
CA LYS A 51 -18.69 8.39 3.38
C LYS A 51 -18.19 6.95 3.52
N ILE A 52 -18.99 5.97 3.08
CA ILE A 52 -18.60 4.55 3.01
C ILE A 52 -17.64 4.36 1.84
N PHE A 53 -17.96 4.93 0.67
CA PHE A 53 -17.05 4.90 -0.46
C PHE A 53 -15.70 5.53 -0.13
N ASN A 54 -15.66 6.67 0.58
CA ASN A 54 -14.42 7.37 0.91
C ASN A 54 -13.40 6.53 1.71
N VAL A 55 -13.86 5.47 2.40
CA VAL A 55 -12.98 4.51 3.08
C VAL A 55 -12.14 3.72 2.07
N HIS A 56 -12.69 3.43 0.89
CA HIS A 56 -11.98 2.71 -0.18
C HIS A 56 -10.71 3.44 -0.64
N PRO A 57 -10.75 4.66 -1.22
CA PRO A 57 -9.55 5.34 -1.69
C PRO A 57 -8.59 5.66 -0.54
N LEU A 58 -9.07 5.91 0.68
CA LEU A 58 -8.18 6.09 1.85
C LEU A 58 -7.31 4.86 2.08
N LEU A 59 -7.93 3.69 2.20
CA LEU A 59 -7.23 2.45 2.51
C LEU A 59 -6.39 1.96 1.33
N MET A 60 -6.84 2.17 0.10
CA MET A 60 -6.05 1.87 -1.10
C MET A 60 -4.79 2.74 -1.18
N ILE A 61 -4.88 4.05 -0.90
CA ILE A 61 -3.71 4.92 -0.98
C ILE A 61 -2.79 4.70 0.22
N ILE A 62 -3.29 4.78 1.45
CA ILE A 62 -2.42 4.64 2.63
C ILE A 62 -1.86 3.22 2.73
N GLY A 63 -2.71 2.20 2.61
CA GLY A 63 -2.31 0.81 2.75
C GLY A 63 -1.52 0.31 1.54
N PHE A 64 -2.12 0.41 0.36
CA PHE A 64 -1.63 -0.30 -0.82
C PHE A 64 -0.61 0.50 -1.65
N ILE A 65 -0.47 1.81 -1.42
CA ILE A 65 0.55 2.63 -2.09
C ILE A 65 1.63 3.05 -1.10
N LEU A 66 1.27 3.71 0.01
CA LEU A 66 2.27 4.31 0.90
C LEU A 66 2.96 3.25 1.78
N ILE A 67 2.20 2.45 2.53
CA ILE A 67 2.77 1.39 3.38
C ILE A 67 3.47 0.32 2.54
N GLU A 68 2.90 -0.03 1.38
CA GLU A 68 3.49 -0.97 0.44
C GLU A 68 4.84 -0.47 -0.13
N GLY A 69 4.93 0.81 -0.50
CA GLY A 69 6.17 1.45 -0.93
C GLY A 69 7.26 1.40 0.15
N GLU A 70 6.91 1.70 1.41
CA GLU A 70 7.84 1.59 2.54
C GLU A 70 8.27 0.13 2.79
N ALA A 71 7.35 -0.84 2.62
CA ALA A 71 7.67 -2.26 2.72
C ALA A 71 8.73 -2.67 1.69
N ILE A 72 8.59 -2.25 0.44
CA ILE A 72 9.56 -2.53 -0.64
C ILE A 72 10.93 -1.93 -0.31
N MET A 73 10.96 -0.73 0.27
CA MET A 73 12.20 -0.01 0.57
C MET A 73 12.87 -0.41 1.89
N ALA A 74 12.22 -1.24 2.72
CA ALA A 74 12.68 -1.62 4.07
C ALA A 74 14.17 -2.01 4.18
N TYR A 75 14.72 -2.68 3.16
CA TYR A 75 16.12 -3.12 3.15
C TYR A 75 17.13 -2.01 2.84
N LYS A 76 16.67 -0.87 2.33
CA LYS A 76 17.47 0.31 1.99
C LYS A 76 17.31 1.43 3.02
N THR A 77 16.13 1.59 3.60
CA THR A 77 15.82 2.67 4.57
C THR A 77 16.36 2.38 5.97
N ALA A 78 16.60 1.11 6.32
CA ALA A 78 17.08 0.70 7.64
C ALA A 78 18.44 -0.05 7.61
N PRO A 79 19.53 0.51 7.04
CA PRO A 79 20.78 -0.23 6.80
C PRO A 79 21.48 -0.70 8.08
N GLY A 80 21.21 -0.07 9.23
CA GLY A 80 21.78 -0.46 10.54
C GLY A 80 21.08 -1.62 11.25
N MET A 81 19.94 -2.10 10.73
CA MET A 81 19.19 -3.20 11.34
C MET A 81 19.67 -4.57 10.84
N SER A 82 19.55 -5.59 11.69
CA SER A 82 19.85 -6.96 11.27
C SER A 82 18.93 -7.39 10.11
N ARG A 83 19.44 -8.24 9.21
CA ARG A 83 18.65 -8.78 8.09
C ARG A 83 17.36 -9.48 8.55
N LYS A 84 17.35 -10.08 9.74
CA LYS A 84 16.14 -10.70 10.32
C LYS A 84 15.07 -9.65 10.61
N VAL A 85 15.46 -8.52 11.22
CA VAL A 85 14.54 -7.41 11.52
C VAL A 85 13.99 -6.78 10.25
N GLN A 86 14.83 -6.53 9.25
CA GLN A 86 14.38 -5.99 7.96
C GLN A 86 13.37 -6.91 7.26
N LYS A 87 13.60 -8.22 7.27
CA LYS A 87 12.66 -9.21 6.72
C LYS A 87 11.32 -9.22 7.48
N LEU A 88 11.37 -9.15 8.80
CA LEU A 88 10.16 -9.12 9.63
C LEU A 88 9.35 -7.84 9.37
N PHE A 89 10.00 -6.69 9.35
CA PHE A 89 9.35 -5.41 9.04
C PHE A 89 8.71 -5.43 7.64
N HIS A 90 9.46 -5.87 6.63
CA HIS A 90 8.95 -6.03 5.26
C HIS A 90 7.70 -6.92 5.21
N LEU A 91 7.71 -8.08 5.88
CA LEU A 91 6.53 -8.95 5.92
C LEU A 91 5.34 -8.28 6.63
N ILE A 92 5.55 -7.69 7.81
CA ILE A 92 4.47 -7.06 8.57
C ILE A 92 3.83 -5.93 7.76
N MET A 93 4.63 -5.08 7.12
CA MET A 93 4.10 -3.99 6.29
C MET A 93 3.29 -4.51 5.09
N HIS A 94 3.74 -5.57 4.41
CA HIS A 94 2.94 -6.18 3.34
C HIS A 94 1.63 -6.80 3.85
N LEU A 95 1.63 -7.41 5.04
CA LEU A 95 0.40 -7.93 5.66
C LEU A 95 -0.58 -6.81 6.03
N VAL A 96 -0.08 -5.71 6.60
CA VAL A 96 -0.88 -4.52 6.89
C VAL A 96 -1.48 -3.93 5.61
N ALA A 97 -0.67 -3.81 4.54
CA ALA A 97 -1.13 -3.35 3.23
C ALA A 97 -2.22 -4.27 2.64
N LEU A 98 -2.05 -5.59 2.74
CA LEU A 98 -3.05 -6.56 2.27
C LEU A 98 -4.36 -6.43 3.06
N LEU A 99 -4.29 -6.34 4.38
CA LEU A 99 -5.48 -6.16 5.22
C LEU A 99 -6.21 -4.84 4.90
N ALA A 100 -5.47 -3.74 4.72
CA ALA A 100 -6.04 -2.47 4.30
C ALA A 100 -6.72 -2.58 2.93
N GLY A 101 -6.09 -3.29 1.96
CA GLY A 101 -6.68 -3.56 0.65
C GLY A 101 -7.97 -4.38 0.73
N ILE A 102 -8.02 -5.42 1.57
CA ILE A 102 -9.23 -6.23 1.78
C ILE A 102 -10.36 -5.37 2.36
N VAL A 103 -10.07 -4.56 3.38
CA VAL A 103 -11.08 -3.67 3.99
C VAL A 103 -11.51 -2.56 3.00
N GLY A 104 -10.59 -2.05 2.18
CA GLY A 104 -10.90 -1.10 1.11
C GLY A 104 -11.80 -1.69 0.03
N ILE A 105 -11.55 -2.93 -0.40
CA ILE A 105 -12.46 -3.66 -1.30
C ILE A 105 -13.82 -3.82 -0.64
N TYR A 106 -13.86 -4.29 0.60
CA TYR A 106 -15.12 -4.46 1.33
C TYR A 106 -15.94 -3.16 1.37
N ALA A 107 -15.30 -2.02 1.60
CA ALA A 107 -15.97 -0.72 1.62
C ALA A 107 -16.63 -0.35 0.28
N VAL A 108 -15.99 -0.62 -0.87
CA VAL A 108 -16.58 -0.31 -2.19
C VAL A 108 -17.70 -1.27 -2.56
N PHE A 109 -17.56 -2.57 -2.26
CA PHE A 109 -18.66 -3.54 -2.47
C PHE A 109 -19.86 -3.22 -1.59
N LYS A 110 -19.62 -2.82 -0.33
CA LYS A 110 -20.69 -2.35 0.55
C LYS A 110 -21.38 -1.11 0.01
N PHE A 111 -20.60 -0.15 -0.50
CA PHE A 111 -21.15 1.07 -1.11
C PHE A 111 -22.02 0.77 -2.33
N HIS A 112 -21.57 -0.10 -3.24
CA HIS A 112 -22.38 -0.54 -4.37
C HIS A 112 -23.65 -1.26 -3.93
N HIS A 113 -23.55 -2.15 -2.95
CA HIS A 113 -24.70 -2.87 -2.41
C HIS A 113 -25.73 -1.93 -1.79
N GLU A 114 -25.32 -0.93 -0.99
CA GLU A 114 -26.23 0.04 -0.38
C GLU A 114 -26.86 1.02 -1.38
N LEU A 115 -26.36 1.09 -2.61
CA LEU A 115 -26.89 1.93 -3.70
C LEU A 115 -27.46 1.12 -4.87
N GLU A 116 -27.52 -0.21 -4.77
CA GLU A 116 -27.99 -1.10 -5.83
C GLU A 116 -27.24 -0.92 -7.17
N ILE A 117 -25.96 -0.57 -7.10
CA ILE A 117 -25.07 -0.43 -8.26
C ILE A 117 -24.48 -1.81 -8.57
N PRO A 118 -24.42 -2.24 -9.85
CA PRO A 118 -23.75 -3.49 -10.20
C PRO A 118 -22.26 -3.44 -9.83
N ASP A 119 -21.72 -4.56 -9.36
CA ASP A 119 -20.30 -4.68 -9.07
C ASP A 119 -19.47 -4.98 -10.33
N MET A 120 -18.16 -4.76 -10.25
CA MET A 120 -17.16 -5.29 -11.18
C MET A 120 -17.41 -4.99 -12.68
N TYR A 121 -18.07 -3.88 -13.03
CA TYR A 121 -18.37 -3.52 -14.42
C TYR A 121 -17.36 -2.54 -15.04
N THR A 122 -16.41 -2.03 -14.26
CA THR A 122 -15.41 -1.05 -14.73
C THR A 122 -14.05 -1.68 -14.95
N LEU A 123 -13.27 -1.17 -15.90
CA LEU A 123 -11.87 -1.60 -16.08
C LEU A 123 -11.04 -1.41 -14.80
N HIS A 124 -11.29 -0.33 -14.06
CA HIS A 124 -10.64 -0.08 -12.77
C HIS A 124 -10.86 -1.23 -11.78
N SER A 125 -12.10 -1.72 -11.64
CA SER A 125 -12.41 -2.83 -10.75
C SER A 125 -11.74 -4.14 -11.15
N TRP A 126 -11.60 -4.40 -12.45
CA TRP A 126 -10.89 -5.60 -12.94
C TRP A 126 -9.40 -5.54 -12.65
N LEU A 127 -8.77 -4.39 -12.92
CA LEU A 127 -7.36 -4.17 -12.60
C LEU A 127 -7.13 -4.25 -11.08
N GLY A 128 -7.96 -3.58 -10.28
CA GLY A 128 -7.84 -3.58 -8.83
C GLY A 128 -7.97 -4.98 -8.21
N MET A 129 -8.96 -5.78 -8.65
CA MET A 129 -9.13 -7.15 -8.18
C MET A 129 -7.95 -8.04 -8.59
N SER A 130 -7.47 -7.89 -9.83
CA SER A 130 -6.30 -8.63 -10.31
C SER A 130 -5.06 -8.30 -9.49
N THR A 131 -4.81 -7.01 -9.22
CA THR A 131 -3.68 -6.54 -8.43
C THR A 131 -3.73 -7.08 -7.00
N ILE A 132 -4.87 -6.98 -6.31
CA ILE A 132 -5.00 -7.44 -4.92
C ILE A 132 -4.87 -8.97 -4.83
N SER A 133 -5.37 -9.70 -5.83
CA SER A 133 -5.20 -11.16 -5.93
C SER A 133 -3.73 -11.54 -6.09
N LEU A 134 -3.02 -10.90 -7.02
CA LEU A 134 -1.59 -11.14 -7.25
C LEU A 134 -0.76 -10.76 -6.02
N PHE A 135 -1.09 -9.66 -5.35
CA PHE A 135 -0.42 -9.23 -4.13
C PHE A 135 -0.62 -10.24 -2.99
N GLY A 136 -1.83 -10.78 -2.81
CA GLY A 136 -2.10 -11.87 -1.87
C GLY A 136 -1.23 -13.10 -2.13
N LEU A 137 -1.05 -13.47 -3.40
CA LEU A 137 -0.16 -14.56 -3.80
C LEU A 137 1.32 -14.24 -3.53
N GLN A 138 1.73 -12.99 -3.75
CA GLN A 138 3.11 -12.53 -3.54
C GLN A 138 3.54 -12.57 -2.06
N VAL A 139 2.62 -12.43 -1.11
CA VAL A 139 2.92 -12.51 0.33
C VAL A 139 3.37 -13.93 0.75
N ILE A 140 2.93 -14.98 0.04
CA ILE A 140 3.22 -16.38 0.40
C ILE A 140 4.73 -16.70 0.37
N PRO A 141 5.49 -16.37 -0.71
CA PRO A 141 6.95 -16.46 -0.70
C PRO A 141 7.62 -15.73 0.47
N SER A 142 7.16 -14.51 0.82
CA SER A 142 7.73 -13.70 1.90
C SER A 142 7.62 -14.38 3.26
N ILE A 143 6.52 -15.09 3.53
CA ILE A 143 6.33 -15.89 4.74
C ILE A 143 7.28 -17.10 4.77
N LYS A 144 7.46 -17.78 3.63
CA LYS A 144 8.35 -18.96 3.56
C LYS A 144 9.82 -18.58 3.77
N ILE A 145 10.26 -17.43 3.29
CA ILE A 145 11.65 -16.93 3.43
C ILE A 145 12.04 -16.63 4.90
N LEU A 146 11.06 -16.42 5.79
CA LEU A 146 11.30 -16.28 7.23
C LEU A 146 11.42 -17.62 7.95
N ARG A 147 10.86 -18.70 7.40
CA ARG A 147 10.85 -20.05 8.01
C ARG A 147 12.06 -20.92 7.64
N TYR A 148 12.70 -20.70 6.50
CA TYR A 148 13.94 -21.40 6.12
C TYR A 148 15.18 -20.62 6.59
N ARG A 149 15.43 -20.66 7.90
CA ARG A 149 16.72 -20.37 8.52
C ARG A 149 16.90 -21.23 9.76
#